data_AF-X1MDH9-F1
#
_entry.id   AF-X1MDH9-F1
#
_cell.length_a   1.000
_cell.length_b   1.000
_cell.length_c   1.000
_cell.angle_alpha   90.00
_cell.angle_beta   90.00
_cell.angle_gamma   90.00
#
_symmetry.space_group_name_H-M   'P 1'
#
loop_
_entity.id
_entity.type
_entity.pdbx_description
1 polymer ?
#
loop_
_entity_poly.entity_id
_entity_poly.type
_entity_poly.pdbx_seq_one_letter_code
_entity_poly.pdbx_strand_id
1 'polypeptide(L)'
;MRKAAEIMIEKKEEIAQLMTREMGKVIKETRGDFQEGVDTALYASIEGRKFFGYTLPSELQNKSCMTRKEPLGVWGLITPWNFPIAIPTWKVFPCILSGNTA
;
A
#
# COMPACT_ATOMS: atom_id res chain seq x y z
N MET A 1 -3.43 0.36 8.78
CA MET A 1 -3.52 -0.58 7.64
C MET A 1 -4.21 -1.88 8.00
N ARG A 2 -3.84 -2.57 9.10
CA ARG A 2 -4.56 -3.78 9.54
C ARG A 2 -6.09 -3.60 9.63
N LYS A 3 -6.55 -2.56 10.33
CA LYS A 3 -7.98 -2.23 10.42
C LYS A 3 -8.63 -1.94 9.06
N ALA A 4 -7.89 -1.36 8.11
CA ALA A 4 -8.39 -1.15 6.76
C ALA A 4 -8.57 -2.48 6.03
N ALA A 5 -7.62 -3.42 6.18
CA ALA A 5 -7.73 -4.77 5.63
C ALA A 5 -8.95 -5.52 6.20
N GLU A 6 -9.20 -5.41 7.52
CA GLU A 6 -10.37 -6.00 8.18
C GLU A 6 -11.69 -5.46 7.56
N ILE A 7 -11.82 -4.14 7.43
CA ILE A 7 -12.98 -3.51 6.78
C ILE A 7 -13.11 -3.93 5.31
N MET A 8 -12.00 -4.03 4.59
CA MET A 8 -12.01 -4.48 3.20
C MET A 8 -12.54 -5.92 3.10
N ILE A 9 -12.07 -6.83 3.96
CA ILE A 9 -12.55 -8.22 4.01
C ILE A 9 -14.06 -8.27 4.23
N GLU A 10 -14.58 -7.49 5.18
CA GLU A 10 -16.02 -7.40 5.45
C GLU A 10 -16.83 -6.94 4.22
N LYS A 11 -16.27 -6.04 3.42
CA LYS A 11 -16.94 -5.45 2.25
C LYS A 11 -16.65 -6.15 0.91
N LYS A 12 -15.81 -7.18 0.92
CA LYS A 12 -15.26 -7.80 -0.30
C LYS A 12 -16.33 -8.21 -1.30
N GLU A 13 -17.38 -8.88 -0.84
CA GLU A 13 -18.42 -9.39 -1.74
C GLU A 13 -19.25 -8.26 -2.37
N GLU A 14 -19.67 -7.29 -1.56
CA GLU A 14 -20.44 -6.13 -2.02
C GLU A 14 -19.68 -5.34 -3.09
N ILE A 15 -18.40 -5.04 -2.83
CA ILE A 15 -17.58 -4.25 -3.73
C ILE A 15 -17.18 -5.04 -4.98
N ALA A 16 -16.88 -6.35 -4.87
CA ALA A 16 -16.59 -7.17 -6.04
C ALA A 16 -17.78 -7.22 -7.02
N GLN A 17 -19.01 -7.29 -6.52
CA GLN A 17 -20.21 -7.19 -7.36
C GLN A 17 -20.34 -5.82 -8.04
N LEU A 18 -20.03 -4.73 -7.33
CA LEU A 18 -20.00 -3.39 -7.90
C LEU A 18 -18.95 -3.28 -9.01
N MET A 19 -17.72 -3.74 -8.76
CA MET A 19 -16.62 -3.78 -9.74
C MET A 19 -17.01 -4.55 -10.99
N THR A 20 -17.70 -5.69 -10.84
CA THR A 20 -18.18 -6.48 -11.99
C THR A 20 -19.18 -5.69 -12.82
N ARG A 21 -20.09 -4.93 -12.19
CA ARG A 21 -21.07 -4.11 -12.91
C ARG A 21 -20.46 -2.91 -13.62
N GLU A 22 -19.46 -2.25 -13.02
CA GLU A 22 -18.86 -1.05 -13.58
C GLU A 22 -17.81 -1.35 -14.67
N MET A 23 -16.99 -2.39 -14.48
CA MET A 23 -15.82 -2.67 -15.32
C MET A 23 -16.02 -3.88 -16.24
N GLY A 24 -16.98 -4.76 -15.93
CA GLY A 24 -17.37 -5.87 -16.81
C GLY A 24 -16.59 -7.17 -16.61
N LYS A 25 -15.58 -7.22 -15.73
CA LYS A 25 -14.92 -8.49 -15.37
C LYS A 25 -15.87 -9.45 -14.67
N VAL A 26 -15.69 -10.74 -14.94
CA VAL A 26 -16.44 -11.80 -14.26
C VAL A 26 -16.20 -11.77 -12.75
N ILE A 27 -17.22 -12.12 -11.96
CA ILE A 27 -17.21 -11.99 -10.49
C ILE A 27 -16.03 -12.70 -9.82
N LYS A 28 -15.53 -13.79 -10.41
CA LYS A 28 -14.36 -14.50 -9.89
C LYS A 28 -13.09 -13.63 -9.96
N GLU A 29 -12.92 -12.87 -11.05
CA GLU A 29 -11.76 -12.01 -11.24
C GLU A 29 -11.83 -10.74 -10.38
N THR A 30 -13.01 -10.13 -10.25
CA THR A 30 -13.17 -8.94 -9.38
C THR A 30 -13.01 -9.27 -7.90
N ARG A 31 -13.43 -10.46 -7.46
CA ARG A 31 -13.09 -10.97 -6.12
C ARG A 31 -11.59 -11.17 -5.93
N GLY A 32 -10.87 -11.54 -6.98
CA GLY A 32 -9.40 -11.66 -6.98
C GLY A 32 -8.73 -10.30 -6.87
N ASP A 33 -9.10 -9.36 -7.75
CA ASP A 33 -8.64 -7.96 -7.74
C ASP A 33 -8.86 -7.30 -6.36
N PHE A 34 -10.04 -7.49 -5.76
CA PHE A 34 -10.30 -6.98 -4.42
C PHE A 34 -9.42 -7.66 -3.36
N GLN A 35 -9.20 -8.97 -3.48
CA GLN A 35 -8.32 -9.72 -2.56
C GLN A 35 -6.87 -9.24 -2.63
N GLU A 36 -6.35 -8.94 -3.82
CA GLU A 36 -5.00 -8.40 -3.97
C GLU A 36 -4.85 -7.07 -3.20
N GLY A 37 -5.91 -6.25 -3.16
CA GLY A 37 -5.94 -5.05 -2.33
C GLY A 37 -5.90 -5.35 -0.84
N VAL A 38 -6.64 -6.34 -0.36
CA VAL A 38 -6.58 -6.83 1.03
C VAL A 38 -5.17 -7.30 1.37
N ASP A 39 -4.57 -8.12 0.51
CA ASP A 39 -3.25 -8.71 0.72
C ASP A 39 -2.18 -7.61 0.76
N THR A 40 -2.31 -6.59 -0.10
CA THR A 40 -1.44 -5.42 -0.09
C THR A 40 -1.57 -4.63 1.22
N ALA A 41 -2.79 -4.44 1.73
CA ALA A 41 -3.02 -3.78 3.02
C ALA A 41 -2.36 -4.55 4.19
N LEU A 42 -2.46 -5.88 4.19
CA LEU A 42 -1.84 -6.75 5.20
C LEU A 42 -0.33 -6.72 5.09
N TYR A 43 0.22 -6.84 3.88
CA TYR A 43 1.66 -6.72 3.62
C TYR A 43 2.20 -5.40 4.14
N ALA A 44 1.58 -4.28 3.73
CA ALA A 44 2.00 -2.95 4.15
C ALA A 44 1.89 -2.77 5.68
N SER A 45 0.90 -3.39 6.34
CA SER A 45 0.77 -3.30 7.81
C SER A 45 1.96 -3.89 8.57
N ILE A 46 2.70 -4.83 7.98
CA ILE A 46 3.85 -5.49 8.58
C ILE A 46 5.14 -4.76 8.18
N GLU A 47 5.23 -4.32 6.93
CA GLU A 47 6.46 -3.76 6.36
C GLU A 47 6.85 -2.40 6.96
N GLY A 48 5.90 -1.69 7.56
CA GLY A 48 6.13 -0.37 8.20
C GLY A 48 7.15 -0.37 9.33
N ARG A 49 7.45 -1.55 9.90
CA ARG A 49 8.45 -1.70 10.96
C ARG A 49 9.87 -1.92 10.43
N LYS A 50 10.05 -1.99 9.10
CA LYS A 50 11.33 -2.34 8.46
C LYS A 50 12.00 -1.17 7.72
N PHE A 51 11.65 0.07 8.05
CA PHE A 51 12.31 1.26 7.52
C PHE A 51 13.66 1.53 8.19
N PHE A 52 14.58 0.58 8.05
CA PHE A 52 15.92 0.69 8.59
C PHE A 52 16.80 1.62 7.75
N GLY A 53 17.66 2.36 8.45
CA GLY A 53 18.82 3.02 7.88
C GLY A 53 20.09 2.21 8.09
N TYR A 54 21.21 2.72 7.59
CA TYR A 54 22.53 2.10 7.74
C TYR A 54 23.44 3.03 8.54
N THR A 55 24.18 2.47 9.50
CA THR A 55 25.24 3.18 10.21
C THR A 55 26.58 2.66 9.72
N LEU A 56 27.47 3.57 9.31
CA LEU A 56 28.79 3.27 8.76
C LEU A 56 29.88 3.88 9.65
N PRO A 57 31.11 3.31 9.66
CA PRO A 57 32.24 3.94 10.32
C PRO A 57 32.56 5.30 9.70
N SER A 58 32.85 6.30 10.54
CA SER A 58 33.31 7.62 10.12
C SER A 58 34.83 7.62 9.99
N GLU A 59 35.35 8.20 8.91
CA GLU A 59 36.79 8.46 8.76
C GLU A 59 37.29 9.60 9.67
N LEU A 60 36.38 10.49 10.10
CA LEU A 60 36.68 11.64 10.96
C LEU A 60 36.40 11.30 12.43
N GLN A 61 37.29 11.75 13.31
CA GLN A 61 37.10 11.64 14.77
C GLN A 61 35.86 12.42 15.22
N ASN A 62 35.18 11.89 16.24
CA ASN A 62 34.00 12.51 16.87
C ASN A 62 32.86 12.82 15.90
N LYS A 63 32.71 12.04 14.81
CA LYS A 63 31.58 12.12 13.89
C LYS A 63 30.90 10.76 13.71
N SER A 64 29.59 10.80 13.49
CA SER A 64 28.77 9.64 13.13
C SER A 64 28.36 9.70 11.66
N CYS A 65 28.31 8.55 11.00
CA CYS A 65 27.80 8.41 9.64
C CYS A 65 26.59 7.46 9.68
N MET A 66 25.40 7.99 9.39
CA MET A 66 24.16 7.21 9.36
C MET A 66 23.23 7.68 8.24
N THR A 67 22.40 6.77 7.76
CA THR A 67 21.28 7.07 6.86
C THR A 67 19.95 6.82 7.56
N ARG A 68 18.91 7.50 7.10
CA ARG A 68 17.52 7.28 7.53
C ARG A 68 16.60 7.44 6.33
N LYS A 69 15.45 6.78 6.35
CA LYS A 69 14.40 6.93 5.34
C LYS A 69 13.38 7.93 5.87
N GLU A 70 13.00 8.89 5.06
CA GLU A 70 12.03 9.95 5.41
C GLU A 70 10.89 9.97 4.38
N PRO A 71 9.67 10.35 4.78
CA PRO A 71 8.59 10.62 3.83
C PRO A 71 8.96 11.78 2.91
N LEU A 72 8.44 11.73 1.67
CA LEU A 72 8.58 12.79 0.69
C LEU A 72 7.48 13.86 0.79
N GLY A 73 6.34 13.54 1.40
CA GLY A 73 5.25 14.48 1.69
C GLY A 73 3.93 14.12 1.01
N VAL A 74 3.43 15.00 0.13
CA VAL A 74 2.11 14.87 -0.50
C VAL A 74 2.22 14.26 -1.90
N TRP A 75 1.40 13.26 -2.19
CA TRP A 75 1.37 12.55 -3.47
C TRP A 75 0.01 12.68 -4.15
N GLY A 76 0.02 12.83 -5.48
CA GLY A 76 -1.16 12.63 -6.32
C GLY A 76 -1.10 11.26 -6.99
N LEU A 77 -2.14 10.44 -6.80
CA LEU A 77 -2.19 9.08 -7.36
C LEU A 77 -3.20 9.00 -8.50
N ILE A 78 -2.73 8.64 -9.71
CA ILE A 78 -3.57 8.40 -10.89
C ILE A 78 -3.50 6.91 -11.23
N THR A 79 -4.67 6.28 -11.39
CA THR A 79 -4.81 4.82 -11.55
C THR A 79 -5.77 4.49 -12.70
N PRO A 80 -5.50 3.43 -13.48
CA PRO A 80 -6.37 3.02 -14.58
C PRO A 80 -7.61 2.27 -14.07
N TRP A 81 -8.57 2.05 -14.97
CA TRP A 81 -9.88 1.44 -14.67
C TRP A 81 -9.87 -0.10 -14.63
N ASN A 82 -8.87 -0.76 -15.21
CA ASN A 82 -8.89 -2.21 -15.45
C ASN A 82 -8.65 -3.06 -14.20
N PHE A 83 -8.14 -2.48 -13.11
CA PHE A 83 -8.09 -3.10 -11.78
C PHE A 83 -8.38 -2.01 -10.72
N PRO A 84 -9.67 -1.71 -10.48
CA PRO A 84 -10.07 -0.52 -9.73
C PRO A 84 -9.77 -0.62 -8.24
N ILE A 85 -9.34 -1.78 -7.71
CA ILE A 85 -8.92 -1.92 -6.31
C ILE A 85 -7.44 -2.24 -6.20
N ALA A 86 -6.93 -3.25 -6.92
CA ALA A 86 -5.53 -3.66 -6.81
C ALA A 86 -4.56 -2.52 -7.16
N ILE A 87 -4.69 -1.86 -8.32
CA ILE A 87 -3.71 -0.84 -8.73
C ILE A 87 -3.70 0.38 -7.80
N PRO A 88 -4.85 0.95 -7.36
CA PRO A 88 -4.85 2.00 -6.35
C PRO A 88 -4.23 1.56 -5.02
N THR A 89 -4.54 0.36 -4.55
CA THR A 89 -4.03 -0.15 -3.27
C THR A 89 -2.51 -0.38 -3.28
N TRP A 90 -1.95 -0.84 -4.41
CA TRP A 90 -0.51 -0.94 -4.64
C TRP A 90 0.22 0.40 -4.56
N LYS A 91 -0.48 1.53 -4.69
CA LYS A 91 0.10 2.87 -4.59
C LYS A 91 -0.18 3.50 -3.23
N VAL A 92 -1.44 3.55 -2.82
CA VAL A 92 -1.87 4.28 -1.61
C VAL A 92 -1.30 3.65 -0.34
N PHE A 93 -1.23 2.32 -0.25
CA PHE A 93 -0.71 1.67 0.95
C PHE A 93 0.78 1.91 1.15
N PRO A 94 1.71 1.66 0.20
CA PRO A 94 3.11 2.01 0.41
C PRO A 94 3.34 3.52 0.58
N CYS A 95 2.50 4.37 -0.02
CA CYS A 95 2.54 5.82 0.19
C CYS A 95 2.31 6.17 1.67
N ILE A 96 1.15 5.79 2.22
CA ILE A 96 0.80 6.02 3.63
C ILE A 96 1.78 5.31 4.57
N LEU A 97 2.25 4.13 4.18
CA LEU A 97 3.18 3.32 4.98
C LEU A 97 4.47 4.07 5.25
N SER A 98 4.97 4.74 4.22
CA SER A 98 6.22 5.48 4.25
C SER A 98 6.07 6.85 4.94
N GLY A 99 4.90 7.16 5.51
CA GLY A 99 4.61 8.43 6.20
C GLY A 99 4.15 9.56 5.29
N ASN A 100 3.80 9.27 4.03
CA ASN A 100 3.28 10.26 3.09
C ASN A 100 1.75 10.40 3.19
N THR A 101 1.23 11.41 2.51
CA THR A 101 -0.21 11.59 2.23
C THR A 101 -0.49 11.28 0.76
N ALA A 102 -1.69 10.78 0.46
CA ALA A 102 -2.15 10.37 -0.87
C ALA A 102 -3.60 10.78 -1.10
#